data_AF-A0A955HLZ1-F1
#
_entry.id   AF-A0A955HLZ1-F1
#
_cell.length_a   1.000
_cell.length_b   1.000
_cell.length_c   1.000
_cell.angle_alpha   90.00
_cell.angle_beta   90.00
_cell.angle_gamma   90.00
#
_symmetry.space_group_name_H-M   'P 1'
#
loop_
_entity.id
_entity.type
_entity.pdbx_description
1 polymer ?
#
loop_
_entity_poly.entity_id
_entity_poly.type
_entity_poly.pdbx_seq_one_letter_code
_entity_poly.pdbx_strand_id
1 'polypeptide(L)' 'TERVLLLSDTATAETVPDLEILTDDVKCSHAASVSRIPEEQIFYLQSRGIERSTAEDMIVEGFLAL' A
#
# COMPACT_ATOMS: atom_id res chain seq x y z
N THR A 1 -5.24 -10.45 -1.10
CA THR A 1 -4.27 -9.56 -1.76
C THR A 1 -3.55 -8.77 -0.71
N GLU A 2 -2.23 -8.67 -0.82
CA GLU A 2 -1.37 -7.93 0.09
C GLU A 2 -1.05 -6.55 -0.50
N ARG A 3 -1.06 -5.52 0.33
CA ARG A 3 -0.73 -4.14 -0.07
C ARG A 3 0.22 -3.58 0.95
N VAL A 4 1.35 -3.07 0.50
CA VAL A 4 2.38 -2.46 1.34
C VAL A 4 2.62 -1.03 0.90
N LEU A 5 2.59 -0.11 1.86
CA LEU A 5 2.90 1.30 1.66
C LEU A 5 4.23 1.63 2.35
N LEU A 6 5.23 2.01 1.57
CA LEU A 6 6.52 2.47 2.06
C LEU A 6 6.43 3.96 2.42
N LEU A 7 6.75 4.27 3.69
CA LEU A 7 6.61 5.62 4.27
C LEU A 7 7.91 6.43 4.26
N SER A 8 9.04 5.82 3.88
CA SER A 8 10.32 6.51 3.77
C SER A 8 11.14 5.97 2.59
N ASP A 9 12.12 6.75 2.15
CA ASP A 9 13.05 6.34 1.09
C ASP A 9 13.93 5.16 1.47
N THR A 10 14.15 4.96 2.77
CA THR A 10 14.96 3.87 3.33
C THR A 10 14.13 2.64 3.70
N ALA A 11 12.80 2.74 3.68
CA ALA A 11 11.92 1.63 3.98
C ALA A 11 12.03 0.56 2.88
N THR A 12 12.08 -0.69 3.31
CA THR A 12 12.11 -1.87 2.43
C THR A 12 11.01 -2.83 2.89
N ALA A 13 10.38 -3.50 1.93
CA ALA A 13 9.42 -4.55 2.18
C ALA A 13 9.75 -5.75 1.30
N GLU A 14 9.66 -6.94 1.87
CA GLU A 14 9.85 -8.21 1.18
C GLU A 14 8.58 -9.04 1.36
N THR A 15 7.98 -9.44 0.23
CA THR A 15 6.79 -10.27 0.20
C THR A 15 7.16 -11.62 -0.44
N VAL A 16 7.14 -12.68 0.36
CA VAL A 16 7.42 -14.05 -0.08
C VAL A 16 6.14 -14.87 0.00
N PRO A 17 5.27 -14.81 -1.02
CA PRO A 17 4.06 -15.61 -1.02
C PRO A 17 4.37 -17.07 -1.33
N ASP A 18 3.80 -17.96 -0.52
CA ASP A 18 3.87 -19.41 -0.73
C ASP A 18 2.46 -19.99 -0.86
N LEU A 19 2.28 -20.91 -1.80
CA LEU A 19 1.02 -21.57 -2.09
C LEU A 19 1.27 -23.05 -2.33
N GLU A 20 0.96 -23.88 -1.34
CA GLU A 20 1.00 -25.33 -1.47
C GLU A 20 -0.40 -25.86 -1.83
N ILE A 21 -0.53 -26.43 -3.05
CA ILE A 21 -1.80 -26.95 -3.57
C ILE A 21 -1.69 -28.46 -3.78
N LEU A 22 -2.46 -29.23 -3.02
CA LEU A 22 -2.43 -30.69 -2.99
C LEU A 22 -3.66 -31.34 -3.63
N THR A 23 -4.37 -30.64 -4.53
CA THR A 23 -5.59 -31.15 -5.15
C THR A 23 -5.80 -30.61 -6.57
N ASP A 24 -6.65 -31.29 -7.33
CA ASP A 24 -6.63 -31.23 -8.80
C ASP A 24 -7.57 -30.18 -9.41
N ASP A 25 -8.53 -29.65 -8.63
CA ASP A 25 -9.56 -28.73 -9.14
C ASP A 25 -9.71 -27.48 -8.26
N VAL A 26 -8.68 -26.63 -8.25
CA VAL A 26 -8.69 -25.36 -7.50
C VAL A 26 -8.30 -24.16 -8.35
N LYS A 27 -8.94 -23.04 -8.04
CA LYS A 27 -8.51 -21.70 -8.48
C LYS A 27 -7.95 -20.97 -7.27
N CYS A 28 -6.63 -20.86 -7.20
CA CYS A 28 -5.95 -20.07 -6.18
C CYS A 28 -5.33 -18.84 -6.82
N SER A 29 -5.43 -17.70 -6.15
CA SER A 29 -4.75 -16.47 -6.53
C SER A 29 -4.09 -15.83 -5.31
N HIS A 30 -2.89 -15.32 -5.53
CA HIS A 30 -2.20 -14.42 -4.62
C HIS A 30 -1.80 -13.19 -5.42
N ALA A 31 -1.91 -12.01 -4.82
CA ALA A 31 -1.35 -10.80 -5.39
C ALA A 31 -0.83 -9.92 -4.26
N ALA A 32 0.38 -9.41 -4.42
CA ALA A 32 1.01 -8.45 -3.54
C ALA A 32 1.33 -7.18 -4.36
N SER A 33 1.16 -6.02 -3.75
CA SER A 33 1.60 -4.75 -4.31
C SER A 33 2.38 -3.94 -3.28
N VAL A 34 3.44 -3.29 -3.74
CA VAL A 34 4.26 -2.39 -2.93
C VAL A 34 4.26 -1.03 -3.60
N SER A 35 3.94 0.01 -2.86
CA SER A 35 3.90 1.39 -3.36
C SER A 35 4.44 2.38 -2.33
N ARG A 36 4.73 3.60 -2.78
CA ARG A 36 4.99 4.77 -1.92
C ARG A 36 3.75 5.64 -1.87
N ILE A 37 3.72 6.60 -0.95
CA ILE A 37 2.69 7.66 -0.96
C ILE A 37 2.80 8.42 -2.29
N PRO A 38 1.74 8.48 -3.11
CA PRO A 38 1.80 9.21 -4.37
C PRO A 38 1.86 10.72 -4.13
N GLU A 39 2.88 11.39 -4.65
CA GLU A 39 3.04 12.85 -4.52
C GLU A 39 1.85 13.63 -5.10
N GLU A 40 1.14 13.09 -6.09
CA GLU A 40 -0.07 13.69 -6.64
C GLU A 40 -1.20 13.78 -5.59
N GLN A 41 -1.34 12.77 -4.72
CA GLN A 41 -2.33 12.78 -3.64
C GLN A 41 -1.97 13.79 -2.56
N ILE A 42 -0.67 13.88 -2.23
CA ILE A 42 -0.15 14.91 -1.33
C ILE A 42 -0.40 16.31 -1.91
N PHE A 43 -0.04 16.53 -3.17
CA PHE A 43 -0.28 17.78 -3.86
C PHE A 43 -1.77 18.16 -3.87
N TYR A 44 -2.65 17.19 -4.10
CA TYR A 44 -4.09 17.42 -4.06
C TYR A 44 -4.55 17.88 -2.67
N LEU A 45 -4.14 17.22 -1.60
CA LEU A 45 -4.50 17.60 -0.22
C LEU A 45 -3.89 18.96 0.16
N GLN A 46 -2.64 19.21 -0.23
CA GLN A 46 -1.98 20.51 -0.03
C GLN A 46 -2.69 21.64 -0.76
N SER A 47 -3.22 21.40 -1.97
CA SER A 47 -4.03 22.39 -2.70
C SER A 47 -5.31 22.80 -1.96
N ARG A 48 -5.75 22.00 -0.99
CA ARG A 48 -6.88 22.28 -0.08
C ARG A 48 -6.45 22.94 1.23
N GLY A 49 -5.18 23.32 1.36
CA GLY A 49 -4.62 23.96 2.55
C GLY A 49 -4.21 22.99 3.66
N ILE A 50 -4.14 21.69 3.37
CA ILE A 50 -3.71 20.68 4.34
C ILE A 50 -2.17 20.63 4.35
N GLU A 51 -1.58 20.65 5.54
CA GLU A 51 -0.13 20.56 5.69
C GLU A 51 0.37 19.15 5.30
N ARG A 52 1.62 19.04 4.83
CA ARG A 52 2.13 17.77 4.27
C ARG A 52 2.04 16.61 5.24
N SER A 53 2.44 16.81 6.51
CA SER A 53 2.40 15.73 7.50
C SER A 53 0.96 15.27 7.76
N THR A 54 0.01 16.20 7.84
CA THR A 54 -1.42 15.86 7.96
C THR A 54 -1.94 15.12 6.73
N ALA A 55 -1.50 15.50 5.53
CA ALA A 55 -1.88 14.83 4.30
C ALA A 55 -1.33 13.39 4.24
N GLU A 56 -0.09 13.18 4.66
CA GLU A 56 0.53 11.85 4.79
C GLU A 56 -0.25 10.98 5.78
N ASP A 57 -0.58 11.51 6.96
CA ASP A 57 -1.39 10.82 7.97
C ASP A 57 -2.77 10.42 7.42
N MET A 58 -3.48 11.33 6.75
CA MET A 58 -4.78 11.04 6.14
C MET A 58 -4.70 9.93 5.09
N ILE A 59 -3.64 9.89 4.29
CA ILE A 59 -3.43 8.84 3.27
C ILE A 59 -3.13 7.50 3.95
N VAL A 60 -2.32 7.50 5.02
CA VAL A 60 -2.01 6.29 5.79
C VAL A 60 -3.28 5.75 6.46
N GLU A 61 -4.08 6.62 7.10
CA GLU A 61 -5.37 6.24 7.68
C GLU A 61 -6.30 5.63 6.63
N GLY A 62 -6.43 6.27 5.46
CA GLY A 62 -7.22 5.76 4.35
C GLY A 62 -6.70 4.43 3.79
N PHE A 63 -5.38 4.22 3.78
CA PHE A 63 -4.76 2.97 3.36
C PHE A 63 -5.04 1.82 4.34
N LEU A 64 -5.03 2.09 5.65
CA LEU A 64 -5.28 1.10 6.71
C LEU A 64 -6.76 0.75 6.89
N ALA A 65 -7.67 1.65 6.50
CA ALA A 65 -9.12 1.42 6.58
C ALA A 65 -9.70 0.56 5.43
N LEU A 66 -8.88 0.18 4.44
CA LEU A 66 -9.26 -0.57 3.24
C LEU A 66 -8.81 -2.04 3.29
#